data_AF-A0A9D4U250-F1
#
_entry.id   AF-A0A9D4U250-F1
#
_cell.length_a   1.000
_cell.length_b   1.000
_cell.length_c   1.000
_cell.angle_alpha   90.00
_cell.angle_beta   90.00
_cell.angle_gamma   90.00
#
_symmetry.space_group_name_H-M   'P 1'
#
loop_
_entity.id
_entity.type
_entity.pdbx_description
1 polymer ?
#
loop_
_entity_poly.entity_id
_entity_poly.type
_entity_poly.pdbx_seq_one_letter_code
_entity_poly.pdbx_strand_id
1 'polypeptide(L)'
;MVFNSVSVCSRFFLLLVETLRVETLVLLNEIARSRFNAQKWKACNSNKLIKDQHLLATCYFLLESVINITIEEEDVERLSDVALRRTVSILNEIINTVIDFLQEAKRQSMTKGDDILASARLFSRYLADAPSLQREISKQFLLMLEYLFTITSDVEESPFLVTQFLLPTVCEITREKDGCKAFVCQGGHKQVIAFMLEAIANEEVPSGLSVKAGDIILNVLQKENRLTEHYGAMDFLPLLSALPFWADKANRCMEISMAASICALVLDLTSEEVILQCTYDQVLPKVYSLLLKVLGYLQMRETSLEDNEEGDLWEITLSACMGFVDRYPSLKDSIKSCGLTSSNLLIKRLSE
;
A
#
# COMPACT_ATOMS: atom_id res chain seq x y z
N MET A 1 -0.71 49.85 -2.73
CA MET A 1 0.30 49.07 -3.48
C MET A 1 0.76 47.92 -2.59
N VAL A 2 0.18 46.72 -2.75
CA VAL A 2 0.63 45.51 -2.06
C VAL A 2 0.78 44.42 -3.11
N PHE A 3 1.81 44.58 -3.96
CA PHE A 3 2.28 43.54 -4.86
C PHE A 3 3.80 43.52 -4.74
N ASN A 4 4.31 43.02 -3.62
CA ASN A 4 5.71 42.68 -3.46
C ASN A 4 5.88 41.73 -2.27
N SER A 5 5.97 40.42 -2.56
CA SER A 5 6.78 39.47 -1.77
C SER A 5 6.80 38.04 -2.33
N VAL A 6 6.26 37.75 -3.53
CA VAL A 6 6.46 36.44 -4.17
C VAL A 6 7.83 36.42 -4.85
N SER A 7 8.73 35.55 -4.37
CA SER A 7 10.10 35.38 -4.90
C SER A 7 10.08 35.05 -6.40
N VAL A 8 11.16 35.36 -7.12
CA VAL A 8 11.27 35.03 -8.56
C VAL A 8 11.10 33.52 -8.79
N CYS A 9 11.68 32.70 -7.92
CA CYS A 9 11.51 31.25 -7.92
C CYS A 9 10.04 30.85 -7.78
N SER A 10 9.30 31.45 -6.84
CA SER A 10 7.87 31.19 -6.67
C SER A 10 7.04 31.57 -7.90
N ARG A 11 7.38 32.65 -8.61
CA ARG A 11 6.67 33.03 -9.85
C ARG A 11 6.94 32.05 -10.99
N PHE A 12 8.20 31.65 -11.16
CA PHE A 12 8.57 30.67 -12.18
C PHE A 12 7.91 29.31 -11.92
N PHE A 13 7.94 28.84 -10.66
CA PHE A 13 7.29 27.60 -10.26
C PHE A 13 5.79 27.65 -10.54
N LEU A 14 5.09 28.72 -10.14
CA LEU A 14 3.67 28.87 -10.44
C LEU A 14 3.38 28.90 -11.94
N LEU A 15 4.22 29.55 -12.75
CA LEU A 15 4.06 29.54 -14.20
C LEU A 15 4.17 28.12 -14.78
N LEU A 16 5.12 27.33 -14.29
CA LEU A 16 5.28 25.92 -14.67
C LEU A 16 4.04 25.11 -14.30
N VAL A 17 3.56 25.22 -13.06
CA VAL A 17 2.37 24.48 -12.58
C VAL A 17 1.11 24.88 -13.36
N GLU A 18 0.93 26.17 -13.64
CA GLU A 18 -0.19 26.66 -14.46
C GLU A 18 -0.13 26.15 -15.90
N THR A 19 1.08 26.05 -16.47
CA THR A 19 1.30 25.47 -17.81
C THR A 19 0.95 23.99 -17.81
N LEU A 20 1.46 23.23 -16.82
CA LEU A 20 1.14 21.81 -16.66
C LEU A 20 -0.36 21.57 -16.49
N ARG A 21 -1.06 22.45 -15.77
CA ARG A 21 -2.52 22.38 -15.66
C ARG A 21 -3.18 22.43 -17.03
N VAL A 22 -2.90 23.48 -17.80
CA VAL A 22 -3.55 23.69 -19.11
C VAL A 22 -3.28 22.51 -20.04
N GLU A 23 -2.02 22.10 -20.16
CA GLU A 23 -1.63 20.99 -21.04
C GLU A 23 -2.29 19.67 -20.61
N THR A 24 -2.28 19.35 -19.31
CA THR A 24 -2.88 18.11 -18.79
C THR A 24 -4.38 18.05 -19.06
N LEU A 25 -5.10 19.15 -18.80
CA LEU A 25 -6.55 19.23 -19.03
C LEU A 25 -6.89 19.07 -20.53
N VAL A 26 -6.11 19.70 -21.41
CA VAL A 26 -6.30 19.58 -22.86
C VAL A 26 -6.04 18.15 -23.33
N LEU A 27 -4.91 17.56 -22.93
CA LEU A 27 -4.52 16.20 -23.31
C LEU A 27 -5.52 15.16 -22.81
N LEU A 28 -5.94 15.24 -21.54
CA LEU A 28 -6.96 14.35 -20.98
C LEU A 28 -8.27 14.42 -21.76
N ASN A 29 -8.71 15.61 -22.13
CA ASN A 29 -9.92 15.78 -22.93
C ASN A 29 -9.76 15.22 -24.36
N GLU A 30 -8.61 15.41 -25.00
CA GLU A 30 -8.32 14.85 -26.33
C GLU A 30 -8.27 13.31 -26.32
N ILE A 31 -7.62 12.74 -25.30
CA ILE A 31 -7.53 11.29 -25.10
C ILE A 31 -8.92 10.72 -24.76
N ALA A 32 -9.66 11.34 -23.85
CA ALA A 32 -11.02 10.93 -23.49
C ALA A 32 -11.96 10.94 -24.70
N ARG A 33 -11.92 12.00 -25.52
CA ARG A 33 -12.70 12.06 -26.77
C ARG A 33 -12.33 10.94 -27.73
N SER A 34 -11.04 10.62 -27.82
CA SER A 34 -10.55 9.57 -28.72
C SER A 34 -10.91 8.17 -28.22
N ARG A 35 -10.90 7.95 -26.90
CA ARG A 35 -11.15 6.65 -26.28
C ARG A 35 -12.63 6.34 -26.08
N PHE A 36 -13.40 7.27 -25.53
CA PHE A 36 -14.75 6.97 -25.06
C PHE A 36 -15.83 7.26 -26.12
N ASN A 37 -15.60 8.18 -27.08
CA ASN A 37 -16.59 8.54 -28.10
C ASN A 37 -16.50 7.72 -29.39
N ALA A 38 -16.32 6.39 -29.26
CA ALA A 38 -15.97 5.46 -30.34
C ALA A 38 -17.02 5.26 -31.47
N GLN A 39 -18.16 5.97 -31.48
CA GLN A 39 -19.06 5.98 -32.65
C GLN A 39 -18.57 6.87 -33.81
N LYS A 40 -17.60 7.77 -33.61
CA LYS A 40 -17.17 8.73 -34.65
C LYS A 40 -15.72 8.63 -35.14
N TRP A 41 -14.85 7.83 -34.51
CA TRP A 41 -13.41 7.91 -34.79
C TRP A 41 -12.74 6.56 -35.06
N LYS A 42 -13.38 5.68 -35.83
CA LYS A 42 -12.67 4.50 -36.34
C LYS A 42 -11.76 4.90 -37.52
N ALA A 43 -10.47 4.60 -37.34
CA ALA A 43 -9.43 4.37 -38.35
C ALA A 43 -8.46 5.51 -38.76
N CYS A 44 -8.55 6.77 -38.31
CA CYS A 44 -7.68 7.82 -38.89
C CYS A 44 -6.53 8.39 -38.04
N ASN A 45 -6.51 8.32 -36.69
CA ASN A 45 -5.50 9.06 -35.88
C ASN A 45 -4.84 8.26 -34.73
N SER A 46 -4.52 6.97 -34.90
CA SER A 46 -3.74 6.23 -33.89
C SER A 46 -2.42 6.92 -33.55
N ASN A 47 -1.74 7.49 -34.55
CA ASN A 47 -0.49 8.24 -34.36
C ASN A 47 -0.65 9.54 -33.56
N LYS A 48 -1.82 10.20 -33.61
CA LYS A 48 -2.07 11.38 -32.77
C LYS A 48 -2.30 10.94 -31.32
N LEU A 49 -3.14 9.93 -31.11
CA LEU A 49 -3.43 9.40 -29.78
C LEU A 49 -2.16 8.96 -29.04
N ILE A 50 -1.26 8.23 -29.73
CA ILE A 50 0.02 7.80 -29.14
C ILE A 50 0.87 9.00 -28.73
N LYS A 51 0.93 10.05 -29.56
CA LYS A 51 1.66 11.29 -29.21
C LYS A 51 1.03 11.98 -28.01
N ASP A 52 -0.30 12.09 -27.98
CA ASP A 52 -1.03 12.72 -26.88
C ASP A 52 -0.82 11.94 -25.58
N GLN A 53 -0.86 10.60 -25.62
CA GLN A 53 -0.55 9.73 -24.47
C GLN A 53 0.90 9.94 -23.97
N HIS A 54 1.86 10.05 -24.88
CA HIS A 54 3.27 10.27 -24.52
C HIS A 54 3.51 11.67 -23.91
N LEU A 55 2.80 12.68 -24.42
CA LEU A 55 2.82 14.02 -23.82
C LEU A 55 2.13 14.04 -22.46
N LEU A 56 1.02 13.32 -22.30
CA LEU A 56 0.34 13.19 -21.01
C LEU A 56 1.25 12.52 -19.97
N ALA A 57 1.92 11.43 -20.33
CA ALA A 57 2.90 10.77 -19.47
C ALA A 57 4.02 11.73 -19.04
N THR A 58 4.48 12.60 -19.95
CA THR A 58 5.47 13.64 -19.63
C THR A 58 4.91 14.67 -18.64
N CYS A 59 3.67 15.11 -18.84
CA CYS A 59 2.99 16.03 -17.91
C CYS A 59 2.83 15.40 -16.53
N TYR A 60 2.42 14.14 -16.46
CA TYR A 60 2.28 13.41 -15.20
C TYR A 60 3.60 13.25 -14.46
N PHE A 61 4.68 12.90 -15.15
CA PHE A 61 6.01 12.85 -14.54
C PHE A 61 6.44 14.18 -13.93
N LEU A 62 6.19 15.29 -14.63
CA LEU A 62 6.47 16.63 -14.09
C LEU A 62 5.54 16.99 -12.93
N LEU A 63 4.27 16.57 -12.98
CA LEU A 63 3.33 16.77 -11.88
C LEU A 63 3.72 15.97 -10.63
N GLU A 64 4.21 14.74 -10.77
CA GLU A 64 4.79 13.99 -9.64
C GLU A 64 5.95 14.75 -9.01
N SER A 65 6.83 15.36 -9.83
CA SER A 65 7.91 16.21 -9.33
C SER A 65 7.39 17.45 -8.59
N VAL A 66 6.30 18.06 -9.08
CA VAL A 66 5.63 19.18 -8.40
C VAL A 66 5.00 18.73 -7.08
N ILE A 67 4.41 17.53 -7.02
CA ILE A 67 3.84 16.94 -5.80
C ILE A 67 4.92 16.77 -4.74
N ASN A 68 6.08 16.20 -5.09
CA ASN A 68 7.21 16.02 -4.18
C ASN A 68 7.64 17.36 -3.56
N ILE A 69 7.89 18.39 -4.39
CA ILE A 69 8.28 19.74 -3.91
C ILE A 69 7.20 20.36 -3.01
N THR A 70 5.92 20.08 -3.29
CA THR A 70 4.80 20.74 -2.58
C THR A 70 4.43 20.04 -1.28
N ILE A 71 4.56 18.71 -1.20
CA ILE A 71 4.05 17.90 -0.09
C ILE A 71 5.18 17.24 0.71
N GLU A 72 6.29 16.83 0.09
CA GLU A 72 7.43 16.19 0.78
C GLU A 72 8.42 17.21 1.39
N GLU A 73 8.08 18.50 1.34
CA GLU A 73 8.88 19.63 1.83
C GLU A 73 10.32 19.74 1.27
N GLU A 74 10.65 18.99 0.21
CA GLU A 74 11.93 19.13 -0.50
C GLU A 74 12.05 20.55 -1.08
N ASP A 75 13.07 21.30 -0.63
CA ASP A 75 13.36 22.69 -1.05
C ASP A 75 12.27 23.74 -0.76
N VAL A 76 11.32 23.46 0.15
CA VAL A 76 10.20 24.35 0.50
C VAL A 76 10.64 25.72 1.01
N GLU A 77 11.83 25.84 1.60
CA GLU A 77 12.40 27.12 2.07
C GLU A 77 12.50 28.19 0.96
N ARG A 78 12.45 27.81 -0.33
CA ARG A 78 12.56 28.73 -1.48
C ARG A 78 11.21 29.22 -2.00
N LEU A 79 10.11 28.58 -1.62
CA LEU A 79 8.76 28.90 -2.06
C LEU A 79 7.98 29.66 -0.97
N SER A 80 7.28 30.72 -1.37
CA SER A 80 6.38 31.43 -0.45
C SER A 80 5.15 30.59 -0.14
N ASP A 81 4.59 30.69 1.07
CA ASP A 81 3.33 30.02 1.44
C ASP A 81 2.17 30.28 0.46
N VAL A 82 2.14 31.49 -0.11
CA VAL A 82 1.14 31.87 -1.11
C VAL A 82 1.28 31.03 -2.38
N ALA A 83 2.52 30.74 -2.80
CA ALA A 83 2.79 29.88 -3.94
C ALA A 83 2.43 28.43 -3.65
N LEU A 84 2.79 27.91 -2.47
CA LEU A 84 2.43 26.54 -2.07
C LEU A 84 0.91 26.33 -2.03
N ARG A 85 0.16 27.22 -1.37
CA ARG A 85 -1.31 27.14 -1.34
C ARG A 85 -1.93 27.18 -2.73
N ARG A 86 -1.39 28.03 -3.63
CA ARG A 86 -1.87 28.10 -5.01
C ARG A 86 -1.53 26.84 -5.79
N THR A 87 -0.33 26.28 -5.62
CA THR A 87 0.06 25.00 -6.24
C THR A 87 -0.85 23.88 -5.77
N VAL A 88 -1.14 23.75 -4.47
CA VAL A 88 -2.10 22.77 -3.95
C VAL A 88 -3.48 22.94 -4.59
N SER A 89 -3.96 24.19 -4.73
CA SER A 89 -5.23 24.46 -5.40
C SER A 89 -5.25 24.01 -6.87
N ILE A 90 -4.14 24.21 -7.60
CA ILE A 90 -4.03 23.79 -9.00
C ILE A 90 -3.92 22.26 -9.09
N LEU A 91 -3.14 21.62 -8.22
CA LEU A 91 -3.05 20.17 -8.16
C LEU A 91 -4.43 19.55 -7.88
N ASN A 92 -5.21 20.10 -6.95
CA ASN A 92 -6.59 19.66 -6.72
C ASN A 92 -7.44 19.73 -8.00
N GLU A 93 -7.32 20.79 -8.80
CA GLU A 93 -8.06 20.93 -10.07
C GLU A 93 -7.64 19.85 -11.09
N ILE A 94 -6.33 19.64 -11.25
CA ILE A 94 -5.80 18.60 -12.14
C ILE A 94 -6.27 17.22 -11.68
N ILE A 95 -6.14 16.91 -10.39
CA ILE A 95 -6.51 15.62 -9.83
C ILE A 95 -8.01 15.36 -9.95
N ASN A 96 -8.87 16.37 -9.75
CA ASN A 96 -10.30 16.21 -10.02
C ASN A 96 -10.56 15.86 -11.50
N THR A 97 -9.83 16.46 -12.43
CA THR A 97 -9.92 16.11 -13.87
C THR A 97 -9.45 14.68 -14.15
N VAL A 98 -8.38 14.23 -13.47
CA VAL A 98 -7.89 12.85 -13.54
C VAL A 98 -8.93 11.87 -12.99
N ILE A 99 -9.59 12.23 -11.89
CA ILE A 99 -10.68 11.44 -11.31
C ILE A 99 -11.85 11.34 -12.29
N ASP A 100 -12.28 12.46 -12.89
CA ASP A 100 -13.35 12.46 -13.90
C ASP A 100 -13.02 11.53 -15.07
N PHE A 101 -11.76 11.55 -15.54
CA PHE A 101 -11.26 10.65 -16.58
C PHE A 101 -11.34 9.18 -16.16
N LEU A 102 -10.85 8.83 -14.97
CA LEU A 102 -10.90 7.47 -14.44
C LEU A 102 -12.34 7.00 -14.16
N GLN A 103 -13.22 7.88 -13.71
CA GLN A 103 -14.62 7.58 -13.50
C GLN A 103 -15.32 7.28 -14.83
N GLU A 104 -14.99 8.01 -15.89
CA GLU A 104 -15.53 7.72 -17.21
C GLU A 104 -15.02 6.38 -17.74
N ALA A 105 -13.71 6.08 -17.56
CA ALA A 105 -13.17 4.77 -17.87
C ALA A 105 -13.90 3.65 -17.10
N LYS A 106 -14.18 3.84 -15.81
CA LYS A 106 -15.01 2.94 -15.00
C LYS A 106 -16.43 2.77 -15.58
N ARG A 107 -17.12 3.85 -15.94
CA ARG A 107 -18.47 3.80 -16.54
C ARG A 107 -18.50 3.02 -17.84
N GLN A 108 -17.44 3.14 -18.64
CA GLN A 108 -17.26 2.40 -19.90
C GLN A 108 -16.69 0.98 -19.69
N SER A 109 -16.48 0.55 -18.43
CA SER A 109 -15.85 -0.73 -18.08
C SER A 109 -14.47 -0.95 -18.73
N MET A 110 -13.75 0.15 -18.97
CA MET A 110 -12.40 0.12 -19.51
C MET A 110 -11.40 0.01 -18.37
N THR A 111 -10.68 -1.11 -18.31
CA THR A 111 -9.67 -1.36 -17.26
C THR A 111 -8.24 -1.39 -17.81
N LYS A 112 -8.07 -1.56 -19.13
CA LYS A 112 -6.76 -1.70 -19.77
C LYS A 112 -6.30 -0.41 -20.46
N GLY A 113 -5.06 -0.01 -20.23
CA GLY A 113 -4.34 0.98 -21.03
C GLY A 113 -3.41 1.88 -20.23
N ASP A 114 -2.28 2.24 -20.82
CA ASP A 114 -1.19 2.92 -20.11
C ASP A 114 -1.57 4.31 -19.56
N ASP A 115 -2.42 5.07 -20.25
CA ASP A 115 -2.94 6.36 -19.75
C ASP A 115 -3.93 6.20 -18.60
N ILE A 116 -4.68 5.09 -18.53
CA ILE A 116 -5.54 4.78 -17.38
C ILE A 116 -4.67 4.41 -16.18
N LEU A 117 -3.67 3.54 -16.40
CA LEU A 117 -2.70 3.17 -15.36
C LEU A 117 -1.91 4.38 -14.85
N ALA A 118 -1.41 5.23 -15.75
CA ALA A 118 -0.67 6.44 -15.38
C ALA A 118 -1.55 7.44 -14.64
N SER A 119 -2.83 7.53 -15.00
CA SER A 119 -3.81 8.36 -14.29
C SER A 119 -4.07 7.84 -12.87
N ALA A 120 -4.22 6.52 -12.70
CA ALA A 120 -4.36 5.89 -11.38
C ALA A 120 -3.11 6.10 -10.51
N ARG A 121 -1.91 6.01 -11.12
CA ARG A 121 -0.64 6.28 -10.46
C ARG A 121 -0.55 7.72 -9.96
N LEU A 122 -0.83 8.72 -10.81
CA LEU A 122 -0.79 10.12 -10.41
C LEU A 122 -1.81 10.42 -9.31
N PHE A 123 -3.03 9.89 -9.44
CA PHE A 123 -4.09 10.02 -8.44
C PHE A 123 -3.66 9.46 -7.09
N SER A 124 -3.06 8.26 -7.09
CA SER A 124 -2.49 7.65 -5.89
C SER A 124 -1.36 8.50 -5.32
N ARG A 125 -0.34 8.85 -6.12
CA ARG A 125 0.82 9.61 -5.65
C ARG A 125 0.41 10.91 -4.95
N TYR A 126 -0.58 11.63 -5.48
CA TYR A 126 -1.09 12.84 -4.86
C TYR A 126 -1.66 12.62 -3.45
N LEU A 127 -2.30 11.48 -3.20
CA LEU A 127 -2.92 11.14 -1.93
C LEU A 127 -1.98 10.46 -0.93
N ALA A 128 -0.88 9.88 -1.41
CA ALA A 128 0.08 9.14 -0.58
C ALA A 128 0.67 9.98 0.56
N ASP A 129 0.82 11.28 0.35
CA ASP A 129 1.64 12.11 1.24
C ASP A 129 0.80 12.99 2.19
N ALA A 130 -0.51 13.17 1.96
CA ALA A 130 -1.36 14.00 2.82
C ALA A 130 -2.87 13.70 2.82
N PRO A 131 -3.33 12.43 2.86
CA PRO A 131 -4.74 12.10 2.60
C PRO A 131 -5.74 12.79 3.56
N SER A 132 -5.32 13.12 4.78
CA SER A 132 -6.14 13.85 5.76
C SER A 132 -6.43 15.31 5.36
N LEU A 133 -5.57 15.93 4.54
CA LEU A 133 -5.73 17.28 4.01
C LEU A 133 -6.65 17.33 2.78
N GLN A 134 -6.82 16.22 2.05
CA GLN A 134 -7.69 16.13 0.88
C GLN A 134 -8.86 15.15 1.08
N ARG A 135 -9.59 15.30 2.20
CA ARG A 135 -10.68 14.39 2.61
C ARG A 135 -11.66 14.03 1.50
N GLU A 136 -12.08 15.00 0.69
CA GLU A 136 -13.06 14.74 -0.38
C GLU A 136 -12.47 13.94 -1.54
N ILE A 137 -11.21 14.18 -1.88
CA ILE A 137 -10.47 13.41 -2.88
C ILE A 137 -10.19 12.00 -2.35
N SER A 138 -9.84 11.85 -1.07
CA SER A 138 -9.66 10.54 -0.43
C SER A 138 -10.94 9.71 -0.39
N LYS A 139 -12.10 10.32 -0.17
CA LYS A 139 -13.39 9.62 -0.29
C LYS A 139 -13.63 9.11 -1.71
N GLN A 140 -13.34 9.93 -2.72
CA GLN A 140 -13.46 9.51 -4.13
C GLN A 140 -12.53 8.34 -4.43
N PHE A 141 -11.30 8.35 -3.92
CA PHE A 141 -10.35 7.23 -4.03
C PHE A 141 -10.94 5.94 -3.45
N LEU A 142 -11.48 5.99 -2.23
CA LEU A 142 -12.11 4.84 -1.58
C LEU A 142 -13.31 4.29 -2.37
N LEU A 143 -14.14 5.15 -2.96
CA LEU A 143 -15.28 4.74 -3.81
C LEU A 143 -14.84 4.13 -5.15
N MET A 144 -13.63 4.41 -5.60
CA MET A 144 -13.06 3.90 -6.83
C MET A 144 -12.13 2.71 -6.63
N LEU A 145 -11.79 2.37 -5.38
CA LEU A 145 -10.73 1.43 -5.04
C LEU A 145 -10.88 0.06 -5.72
N GLU A 146 -12.08 -0.52 -5.71
CA GLU A 146 -12.37 -1.78 -6.42
C GLU A 146 -12.00 -1.68 -7.91
N TYR A 147 -12.40 -0.60 -8.57
CA TYR A 147 -12.07 -0.36 -9.99
C TYR A 147 -10.57 -0.12 -10.17
N LEU A 148 -9.93 0.67 -9.30
CA LEU A 148 -8.49 0.96 -9.40
C LEU A 148 -7.66 -0.33 -9.37
N PHE A 149 -8.02 -1.29 -8.54
CA PHE A 149 -7.36 -2.61 -8.49
C PHE A 149 -7.63 -3.51 -9.70
N THR A 150 -8.52 -3.14 -10.62
CA THR A 150 -8.72 -3.88 -11.87
C THR A 150 -7.90 -3.34 -13.03
N ILE A 151 -7.23 -2.20 -12.85
CA ILE A 151 -6.52 -1.52 -13.93
C ILE A 151 -5.25 -2.28 -14.31
N THR A 152 -5.03 -2.41 -15.62
CA THR A 152 -3.86 -3.09 -16.19
C THR A 152 -3.20 -2.24 -17.27
N SER A 153 -1.94 -2.52 -17.58
CA SER A 153 -1.22 -1.82 -18.65
C SER A 153 -1.46 -2.50 -20.00
N ASP A 154 -0.96 -1.92 -21.08
CA ASP A 154 -1.05 -2.57 -22.39
C ASP A 154 -0.18 -3.85 -22.47
N VAL A 155 0.85 -3.95 -21.62
CA VAL A 155 1.85 -5.04 -21.59
C VAL A 155 1.63 -6.03 -20.44
N GLU A 156 1.30 -5.54 -19.25
CA GLU A 156 1.10 -6.32 -18.04
C GLU A 156 -0.39 -6.62 -17.88
N GLU A 157 -0.77 -7.90 -17.98
CA GLU A 157 -2.18 -8.32 -17.90
C GLU A 157 -2.68 -8.44 -16.46
N SER A 158 -1.78 -8.49 -15.48
CA SER A 158 -2.14 -8.48 -14.07
C SER A 158 -2.29 -7.05 -13.52
N PRO A 159 -3.02 -6.87 -12.41
CA PRO A 159 -3.07 -5.59 -11.71
C PRO A 159 -1.83 -5.32 -10.83
N PHE A 160 -0.71 -6.02 -11.05
CA PHE A 160 0.50 -5.90 -10.23
C PHE A 160 1.01 -4.46 -10.19
N LEU A 161 1.17 -3.83 -11.37
CA LEU A 161 1.67 -2.46 -11.48
C LEU A 161 0.75 -1.44 -10.81
N VAL A 162 -0.57 -1.53 -11.01
CA VAL A 162 -1.49 -0.59 -10.35
C VAL A 162 -1.46 -0.80 -8.84
N THR A 163 -1.43 -2.05 -8.38
CA THR A 163 -1.36 -2.35 -6.94
C THR A 163 -0.11 -1.75 -6.32
N GLN A 164 1.05 -1.91 -6.97
CA GLN A 164 2.31 -1.27 -6.58
C GLN A 164 2.16 0.25 -6.41
N PHE A 165 1.53 0.93 -7.38
CA PHE A 165 1.33 2.38 -7.32
C PHE A 165 0.31 2.81 -6.24
N LEU A 166 -0.64 1.94 -5.87
CA LEU A 166 -1.64 2.21 -4.84
C LEU A 166 -1.11 2.00 -3.43
N LEU A 167 -0.05 1.19 -3.22
CA LEU A 167 0.46 0.85 -1.88
C LEU A 167 0.72 2.07 -0.98
N PRO A 168 1.38 3.16 -1.42
CA PRO A 168 1.63 4.31 -0.57
C PRO A 168 0.36 4.92 0.03
N THR A 169 -0.62 5.19 -0.82
CA THR A 169 -1.92 5.76 -0.44
C THR A 169 -2.73 4.82 0.43
N VAL A 170 -2.77 3.55 0.07
CA VAL A 170 -3.50 2.52 0.83
C VAL A 170 -2.87 2.35 2.22
N CYS A 171 -1.55 2.39 2.33
CA CYS A 171 -0.86 2.33 3.62
C CYS A 171 -1.31 3.48 4.54
N GLU A 172 -1.36 4.72 4.03
CA GLU A 172 -1.85 5.85 4.84
C GLU A 172 -3.34 5.74 5.19
N ILE A 173 -4.19 5.40 4.22
CA ILE A 173 -5.64 5.27 4.45
C ILE A 173 -5.97 4.16 5.47
N THR A 174 -5.21 3.07 5.47
CA THR A 174 -5.45 1.92 6.36
C THR A 174 -4.99 2.17 7.81
N ARG A 175 -4.26 3.26 8.08
CA ARG A 175 -3.96 3.70 9.46
C ARG A 175 -5.24 4.07 10.22
N GLU A 176 -6.20 4.70 9.52
CA GLU A 176 -7.50 5.07 10.06
C GLU A 176 -8.51 3.92 9.99
N LYS A 177 -9.36 3.79 11.01
CA LYS A 177 -10.34 2.70 11.11
C LYS A 177 -11.34 2.69 9.94
N ASP A 178 -11.87 3.85 9.57
CA ASP A 178 -12.88 3.97 8.52
C ASP A 178 -12.27 3.72 7.12
N GLY A 179 -11.04 4.20 6.90
CA GLY A 179 -10.28 3.92 5.68
C GLY A 179 -9.96 2.44 5.52
N CYS A 180 -9.49 1.79 6.60
CA CYS A 180 -9.24 0.35 6.63
C CYS A 180 -10.52 -0.46 6.36
N LYS A 181 -11.65 -0.07 6.96
CA LYS A 181 -12.95 -0.70 6.69
C LYS A 181 -13.35 -0.60 5.22
N ALA A 182 -13.29 0.60 4.65
CA ALA A 182 -13.62 0.81 3.25
C ALA A 182 -12.70 -0.02 2.33
N PHE A 183 -11.40 -0.06 2.64
CA PHE A 183 -10.42 -0.86 1.91
C PHE A 183 -10.76 -2.36 1.87
N VAL A 184 -11.07 -2.95 3.02
CA VAL A 184 -11.47 -4.38 3.13
C VAL A 184 -12.79 -4.65 2.41
N CYS A 185 -13.80 -3.77 2.57
CA CYS A 185 -15.11 -3.95 1.93
C CYS A 185 -15.02 -3.98 0.40
N GLN A 186 -14.01 -3.33 -0.18
CA GLN A 186 -13.75 -3.31 -1.63
C GLN A 186 -12.82 -4.46 -2.08
N GLY A 187 -12.51 -5.42 -1.18
CA GLY A 187 -11.63 -6.55 -1.48
C GLY A 187 -10.15 -6.17 -1.63
N GLY A 188 -9.74 -4.97 -1.20
CA GLY A 188 -8.37 -4.48 -1.38
C GLY A 188 -7.33 -5.35 -0.67
N HIS A 189 -7.68 -5.96 0.47
CA HIS A 189 -6.76 -6.85 1.19
C HIS A 189 -6.35 -8.05 0.34
N LYS A 190 -7.26 -8.61 -0.47
CA LYS A 190 -6.97 -9.73 -1.37
C LYS A 190 -5.97 -9.33 -2.45
N GLN A 191 -6.09 -8.11 -2.97
CA GLN A 191 -5.18 -7.58 -3.99
C GLN A 191 -3.79 -7.34 -3.43
N VAL A 192 -3.68 -6.79 -2.22
CA VAL A 192 -2.39 -6.60 -1.54
C VAL A 192 -1.75 -7.94 -1.17
N ILE A 193 -2.53 -8.94 -0.77
CA ILE A 193 -2.02 -10.31 -0.54
C ILE A 193 -1.49 -10.91 -1.84
N ALA A 194 -2.25 -10.83 -2.94
CA ALA A 194 -1.80 -11.32 -4.24
C ALA A 194 -0.49 -10.65 -4.69
N PHE A 195 -0.43 -9.31 -4.55
CA PHE A 195 0.79 -8.55 -4.82
C PHE A 195 1.96 -9.00 -3.94
N MET A 196 1.75 -9.18 -2.63
CA MET A 196 2.80 -9.58 -1.71
C MET A 196 3.35 -10.97 -2.05
N LEU A 197 2.49 -11.93 -2.41
CA LEU A 197 2.90 -13.27 -2.82
C LEU A 197 3.80 -13.22 -4.06
N GLU A 198 3.43 -12.41 -5.05
CA GLU A 198 4.20 -12.21 -6.27
C GLU A 198 5.52 -11.48 -6.00
N ALA A 199 5.50 -10.43 -5.17
CA ALA A 199 6.68 -9.67 -4.78
C ALA A 199 7.70 -10.52 -3.98
N ILE A 200 7.23 -11.47 -3.15
CA ILE A 200 8.11 -12.41 -2.44
C ILE A 200 8.75 -13.43 -3.41
N ALA A 201 8.00 -13.83 -4.45
CA ALA A 201 8.48 -14.78 -5.44
C ALA A 201 9.50 -14.16 -6.42
N ASN A 202 9.39 -12.85 -6.68
CA ASN A 202 10.22 -12.15 -7.65
C ASN A 202 11.29 -11.27 -6.97
N GLU A 203 12.56 -11.69 -7.06
CA GLU A 203 13.70 -10.97 -6.45
C GLU A 203 14.01 -9.62 -7.10
N GLU A 204 13.45 -9.32 -8.27
CA GLU A 204 13.60 -8.01 -8.92
C GLU A 204 12.73 -6.92 -8.26
N VAL A 205 11.72 -7.32 -7.48
CA VAL A 205 10.84 -6.39 -6.77
C VAL A 205 11.58 -5.81 -5.56
N PRO A 206 11.70 -4.48 -5.44
CA PRO A 206 12.36 -3.87 -4.29
C PRO A 206 11.74 -4.28 -2.95
N SER A 207 12.57 -4.68 -1.99
CA SER A 207 12.08 -5.19 -0.69
C SER A 207 11.20 -4.19 0.08
N GLY A 208 11.41 -2.88 -0.13
CA GLY A 208 10.58 -1.82 0.45
C GLY A 208 9.10 -1.88 0.03
N LEU A 209 8.78 -2.45 -1.14
CA LEU A 209 7.39 -2.65 -1.56
C LEU A 209 6.74 -3.80 -0.78
N SER A 210 7.46 -4.89 -0.54
CA SER A 210 6.98 -6.00 0.28
C SER A 210 6.76 -5.58 1.74
N VAL A 211 7.66 -4.75 2.27
CA VAL A 211 7.48 -4.14 3.61
C VAL A 211 6.21 -3.27 3.65
N LYS A 212 6.00 -2.41 2.66
CA LYS A 212 4.80 -1.56 2.62
C LYS A 212 3.50 -2.36 2.43
N ALA A 213 3.52 -3.45 1.66
CA ALA A 213 2.40 -4.38 1.58
C ALA A 213 2.14 -5.08 2.93
N GLY A 214 3.21 -5.45 3.63
CA GLY A 214 3.14 -6.00 4.98
C GLY A 214 2.53 -5.03 6.00
N ASP A 215 2.89 -3.75 5.96
CA ASP A 215 2.28 -2.70 6.81
C ASP A 215 0.76 -2.61 6.60
N ILE A 216 0.30 -2.68 5.34
CA ILE A 216 -1.13 -2.68 5.03
C ILE A 216 -1.81 -3.92 5.61
N ILE A 217 -1.19 -5.09 5.48
CA ILE A 217 -1.74 -6.34 6.03
C ILE A 217 -1.79 -6.29 7.56
N LEU A 218 -0.74 -5.78 8.22
CA LEU A 218 -0.73 -5.54 9.67
C LEU A 218 -1.84 -4.56 10.08
N ASN A 219 -2.00 -3.45 9.35
CA ASN A 219 -3.09 -2.51 9.59
C ASN A 219 -4.47 -3.15 9.45
N VAL A 220 -4.66 -4.13 8.56
CA VAL A 220 -5.93 -4.86 8.45
C VAL A 220 -6.11 -5.82 9.62
N LEU A 221 -5.11 -6.65 9.91
CA LEU A 221 -5.18 -7.72 10.90
C LEU A 221 -5.29 -7.19 12.34
N GLN A 222 -4.65 -6.05 12.66
CA GLN A 222 -4.66 -5.48 14.01
C GLN A 222 -5.93 -4.69 14.36
N LYS A 223 -6.76 -4.31 13.38
CA LYS A 223 -7.97 -3.52 13.64
C LYS A 223 -9.11 -4.46 14.06
N GLU A 224 -8.99 -4.99 15.27
CA GLU A 224 -9.93 -5.95 15.86
C GLU A 224 -11.38 -5.44 15.93
N ASN A 225 -12.31 -6.40 15.84
CA ASN A 225 -13.73 -6.35 16.19
C ASN A 225 -14.75 -5.73 15.21
N ARG A 226 -14.35 -5.23 14.02
CA ARG A 226 -15.35 -4.75 13.02
C ARG A 226 -15.12 -5.22 11.58
N LEU A 227 -13.99 -5.86 11.30
CA LEU A 227 -13.62 -6.24 9.93
C LEU A 227 -13.67 -7.74 9.67
N THR A 228 -13.73 -8.57 10.71
CA THR A 228 -13.81 -10.04 10.61
C THR A 228 -15.15 -10.52 10.01
N GLU A 229 -16.15 -9.64 9.89
CA GLU A 229 -17.36 -9.90 9.09
C GLU A 229 -17.09 -9.78 7.57
N HIS A 230 -15.99 -9.13 7.18
CA HIS A 230 -15.67 -8.78 5.79
C HIS A 230 -14.44 -9.51 5.23
N TYR A 231 -13.65 -10.19 6.07
CA TYR A 231 -12.60 -11.12 5.65
C TYR A 231 -12.58 -12.37 6.53
N GLY A 232 -12.08 -13.48 5.99
CA GLY A 232 -11.87 -14.72 6.73
C GLY A 232 -10.40 -15.13 6.78
N ALA A 233 -10.04 -16.03 7.70
CA ALA A 233 -8.69 -16.58 7.80
C ALA A 233 -8.17 -17.14 6.46
N MET A 234 -9.06 -17.75 5.67
CA MET A 234 -8.77 -18.32 4.35
C MET A 234 -8.18 -17.30 3.36
N ASP A 235 -8.53 -16.02 3.47
CA ASP A 235 -7.98 -14.97 2.60
C ASP A 235 -6.46 -14.80 2.83
N PHE A 236 -5.98 -15.06 4.05
CA PHE A 236 -4.60 -14.82 4.48
C PHE A 236 -3.74 -16.08 4.55
N LEU A 237 -4.33 -17.29 4.56
CA LEU A 237 -3.57 -18.55 4.64
C LEU A 237 -2.43 -18.69 3.60
N PRO A 238 -2.56 -18.21 2.34
CA PRO A 238 -1.44 -18.24 1.40
C PRO A 238 -0.16 -17.57 1.92
N LEU A 239 -0.28 -16.55 2.78
CA LEU A 239 0.87 -15.85 3.36
C LEU A 239 1.68 -16.75 4.30
N LEU A 240 1.05 -17.71 5.00
CA LEU A 240 1.76 -18.61 5.92
C LEU A 240 2.83 -19.43 5.19
N SER A 241 2.64 -19.72 3.89
CA SER A 241 3.63 -20.41 3.07
C SER A 241 4.75 -19.48 2.58
N ALA A 242 4.42 -18.24 2.24
CA ALA A 242 5.34 -17.30 1.61
C ALA A 242 6.22 -16.54 2.62
N LEU A 243 5.66 -16.16 3.77
CA LEU A 243 6.34 -15.30 4.75
C LEU A 243 7.57 -15.95 5.40
N PRO A 244 7.58 -17.25 5.77
CA PRO A 244 8.79 -17.89 6.27
C PRO A 244 9.93 -17.87 5.23
N PHE A 245 9.59 -18.09 3.96
CA PHE A 245 10.56 -18.03 2.87
C PHE A 245 11.10 -16.61 2.64
N TRP A 246 10.23 -15.60 2.73
CA TRP A 246 10.63 -14.20 2.65
C TRP A 246 11.58 -13.84 3.80
N ALA A 247 11.27 -14.26 5.03
CA ALA A 247 12.12 -14.03 6.20
C ALA A 247 13.47 -14.76 6.12
N ASP A 248 13.51 -15.96 5.53
CA ASP A 248 14.76 -16.71 5.34
C ASP A 248 15.69 -16.03 4.31
N LYS A 249 15.12 -15.39 3.29
CA LYS A 249 15.87 -14.60 2.30
C LYS A 249 16.30 -13.22 2.81
N ALA A 250 15.58 -12.69 3.79
CA ALA A 250 15.81 -11.35 4.29
C ALA A 250 17.09 -11.28 5.15
N ASN A 251 17.88 -10.22 4.92
CA ASN A 251 19.07 -9.91 5.72
C ASN A 251 18.78 -8.90 6.85
N ARG A 252 17.55 -8.40 6.93
CA ARG A 252 17.15 -7.27 7.78
C ARG A 252 16.13 -7.70 8.81
N CYS A 253 16.23 -7.13 10.01
CA CYS A 253 15.38 -7.46 11.15
C CYS A 253 13.91 -7.11 10.90
N MET A 254 13.65 -5.96 10.26
CA MET A 254 12.32 -5.50 9.86
C MET A 254 11.50 -6.57 9.11
N GLU A 255 12.03 -7.13 8.03
CA GLU A 255 11.34 -8.14 7.22
C GLU A 255 11.05 -9.43 8.01
N ILE A 256 12.01 -9.90 8.82
CA ILE A 256 11.85 -11.09 9.68
C ILE A 256 10.74 -10.85 10.71
N SER A 257 10.77 -9.69 11.36
CA SER A 257 9.84 -9.29 12.43
C SER A 257 8.43 -9.07 11.89
N MET A 258 8.32 -8.45 10.72
CA MET A 258 7.06 -8.23 10.02
C MET A 258 6.44 -9.56 9.57
N ALA A 259 7.23 -10.45 8.96
CA ALA A 259 6.77 -11.78 8.58
C ALA A 259 6.25 -12.58 9.78
N ALA A 260 6.96 -12.55 10.90
CA ALA A 260 6.52 -13.21 12.13
C ALA A 260 5.22 -12.61 12.68
N SER A 261 5.11 -11.28 12.71
CA SER A 261 3.93 -10.56 13.19
C SER A 261 2.68 -10.90 12.38
N ILE A 262 2.79 -10.88 11.04
CA ILE A 262 1.69 -11.24 10.16
C ILE A 262 1.32 -12.72 10.34
N CYS A 263 2.31 -13.63 10.37
CA CYS A 263 2.05 -15.05 10.64
C CYS A 263 1.29 -15.25 11.96
N ALA A 264 1.74 -14.62 13.05
CA ALA A 264 1.10 -14.75 14.36
C ALA A 264 -0.36 -14.26 14.32
N LEU A 265 -0.62 -13.08 13.74
CA LEU A 265 -1.97 -12.55 13.60
C LEU A 265 -2.87 -13.42 12.70
N VAL A 266 -2.33 -14.03 11.64
CA VAL A 266 -3.10 -14.96 10.80
C VAL A 266 -3.43 -16.25 11.55
N LEU A 267 -2.50 -16.80 12.33
CA LEU A 267 -2.76 -17.96 13.18
C LEU A 267 -3.84 -17.66 14.23
N ASP A 268 -3.88 -16.43 14.75
CA ASP A 268 -4.90 -15.98 15.70
C ASP A 268 -6.33 -16.00 15.14
N LEU A 269 -6.49 -15.87 13.81
CA LEU A 269 -7.78 -15.97 13.13
C LEU A 269 -8.30 -17.40 12.98
N THR A 270 -7.49 -18.43 13.30
CA THR A 270 -7.82 -19.83 13.03
C THR A 270 -7.30 -20.76 14.13
N SER A 271 -7.27 -22.07 13.89
CA SER A 271 -6.72 -23.06 14.82
C SER A 271 -5.81 -24.05 14.10
N GLU A 272 -4.96 -24.74 14.87
CA GLU A 272 -4.06 -25.76 14.34
C GLU A 272 -4.84 -26.87 13.61
N GLU A 273 -5.97 -27.30 14.16
CA GLU A 273 -6.84 -28.32 13.57
C GLU A 273 -7.34 -27.92 12.17
N VAL A 274 -7.75 -26.66 12.00
CA VAL A 274 -8.25 -26.16 10.71
C VAL A 274 -7.11 -26.07 9.69
N ILE A 275 -5.94 -25.59 10.09
CA ILE A 275 -4.78 -25.48 9.19
C ILE A 275 -4.31 -26.86 8.71
N LEU A 276 -4.26 -27.85 9.60
CA LEU A 276 -3.85 -29.21 9.26
C LEU A 276 -4.80 -29.86 8.25
N GLN A 277 -6.09 -29.53 8.28
CA GLN A 277 -7.06 -29.99 7.28
C GLN A 277 -6.87 -29.33 5.90
N CYS A 278 -6.29 -28.14 5.85
CA CYS A 278 -6.09 -27.36 4.61
C CYS A 278 -4.76 -27.65 3.89
N THR A 279 -4.07 -28.76 4.19
CA THR A 279 -2.78 -29.17 3.55
C THR A 279 -1.60 -28.21 3.76
N TYR A 280 -1.54 -27.53 4.91
CA TYR A 280 -0.41 -26.69 5.35
C TYR A 280 0.47 -27.36 6.43
N ASP A 281 0.45 -28.70 6.52
CA ASP A 281 1.19 -29.48 7.51
C ASP A 281 2.71 -29.22 7.47
N GLN A 282 3.26 -29.12 6.26
CA GLN A 282 4.69 -28.84 6.04
C GLN A 282 5.07 -27.36 6.27
N VAL A 283 4.07 -26.48 6.37
CA VAL A 283 4.26 -25.03 6.48
C VAL A 283 4.37 -24.60 7.95
N LEU A 284 3.56 -25.20 8.83
CA LEU A 284 3.53 -24.87 10.27
C LEU A 284 4.91 -24.94 10.95
N PRO A 285 5.75 -25.98 10.74
CA PRO A 285 7.08 -26.01 11.36
C PRO A 285 7.97 -24.81 10.99
N LYS A 286 7.87 -24.32 9.73
CA LYS A 286 8.62 -23.14 9.28
C LYS A 286 8.09 -21.87 9.92
N VAL A 287 6.76 -21.74 10.02
CA VAL A 287 6.11 -20.63 10.71
C VAL A 287 6.51 -20.62 12.18
N TYR A 288 6.44 -21.76 12.88
CA TYR A 288 6.82 -21.85 14.28
C TYR A 288 8.30 -21.52 14.50
N SER A 289 9.19 -22.00 13.63
CA SER A 289 10.62 -21.64 13.67
C SER A 289 10.82 -20.12 13.56
N LEU A 290 10.11 -19.46 12.64
CA LEU A 290 10.14 -18.01 12.49
C LEU A 290 9.62 -17.28 13.75
N LEU A 291 8.50 -17.72 14.32
CA LEU A 291 7.94 -17.15 15.54
C LEU A 291 8.92 -17.28 16.72
N LEU A 292 9.50 -18.46 16.91
CA LEU A 292 10.47 -18.73 17.97
C LEU A 292 11.73 -17.87 17.82
N LYS A 293 12.19 -17.64 16.58
CA LYS A 293 13.32 -16.75 16.28
C LYS A 293 13.05 -15.33 16.77
N VAL A 294 11.88 -14.77 16.47
CA VAL A 294 11.50 -13.40 16.89
C VAL A 294 11.24 -13.30 18.39
N LEU A 295 10.62 -14.32 19.00
CA LEU A 295 10.49 -14.39 20.47
C LEU A 295 11.86 -14.45 21.16
N GLY A 296 12.85 -15.09 20.53
CA GLY A 296 14.24 -15.06 20.99
C GLY A 296 14.86 -13.66 20.97
N TYR A 297 14.56 -12.84 19.94
CA TYR A 297 15.02 -11.45 19.87
C TYR A 297 14.46 -10.59 21.01
N LEU A 298 13.18 -10.76 21.37
CA LEU A 298 12.58 -10.10 22.52
C LEU A 298 13.30 -10.43 23.82
N GLN A 299 13.56 -11.71 24.05
CA GLN A 299 14.24 -12.16 25.25
C GLN A 299 15.66 -11.55 25.36
N MET A 300 16.35 -11.40 24.23
CA MET A 300 17.66 -10.73 24.19
C MET A 300 17.56 -9.22 24.42
N ARG A 301 16.53 -8.55 23.89
CA ARG A 301 16.29 -7.11 24.11
C ARG A 301 16.07 -6.78 25.57
N GLU A 302 15.34 -7.62 26.32
CA GLU A 302 15.15 -7.39 27.76
C GLU A 302 16.47 -7.42 28.55
N THR A 303 17.54 -7.97 27.96
CA THR A 303 18.89 -7.97 28.52
C THR A 303 19.80 -6.87 27.97
N SER A 304 19.38 -6.13 26.94
CA SER A 304 20.14 -5.01 26.33
C SER A 304 19.46 -3.66 26.60
N LEU A 305 20.25 -2.59 26.66
CA LEU A 305 19.77 -1.21 26.87
C LEU A 305 19.52 -0.45 25.56
N GLU A 306 19.66 -1.14 24.42
CA GLU A 306 19.53 -0.53 23.10
C GLU A 306 18.07 -0.55 22.67
N ASP A 307 17.55 0.63 22.31
CA ASP A 307 16.24 0.73 21.72
C ASP A 307 16.28 0.13 20.32
N ASN A 308 15.32 -0.72 20.00
CA ASN A 308 15.31 -1.47 18.75
C ASN A 308 14.07 -1.07 17.96
N GLU A 309 14.28 -0.66 16.70
CA GLU A 309 13.24 -0.09 15.84
C GLU A 309 12.10 -1.09 15.59
N GLU A 310 12.39 -2.39 15.62
CA GLU A 310 11.39 -3.47 15.44
C GLU A 310 10.67 -3.89 16.73
N GLY A 311 10.93 -3.22 17.86
CA GLY A 311 10.38 -3.59 19.16
C GLY A 311 8.85 -3.73 19.18
N ASP A 312 8.15 -2.87 18.46
CA ASP A 312 6.68 -2.91 18.35
C ASP A 312 6.20 -4.17 17.61
N LEU A 313 6.87 -4.57 16.52
CA LEU A 313 6.54 -5.79 15.75
C LEU A 313 6.73 -7.04 16.61
N TRP A 314 7.77 -7.02 17.44
CA TRP A 314 8.00 -8.13 18.33
C TRP A 314 6.89 -8.26 19.40
N GLU A 315 6.50 -7.15 20.02
CA GLU A 315 5.38 -7.13 20.98
C GLU A 315 4.06 -7.53 20.32
N ILE A 316 3.81 -7.14 19.06
CA ILE A 316 2.67 -7.63 18.26
C ILE A 316 2.72 -9.16 18.13
N THR A 317 3.88 -9.71 17.78
CA THR A 317 4.08 -11.15 17.63
C THR A 317 3.82 -11.89 18.95
N LEU A 318 4.36 -11.37 20.06
CA LEU A 318 4.16 -11.93 21.38
C LEU A 318 2.69 -11.88 21.79
N SER A 319 2.04 -10.73 21.67
CA SER A 319 0.63 -10.53 22.00
C SER A 319 -0.29 -11.49 21.24
N ALA A 320 -0.07 -11.63 19.93
CA ALA A 320 -0.83 -12.57 19.12
C ALA A 320 -0.59 -14.03 19.58
N CYS A 321 0.67 -14.44 19.76
CA CYS A 321 0.99 -15.78 20.27
C CYS A 321 0.30 -16.09 21.60
N MET A 322 0.25 -15.13 22.54
CA MET A 322 -0.48 -15.31 23.80
C MET A 322 -1.98 -15.56 23.57
N GLY A 323 -2.58 -14.86 22.60
CA GLY A 323 -4.00 -15.01 22.26
C GLY A 323 -4.39 -16.36 21.64
N PHE A 324 -3.45 -17.07 20.99
CA PHE A 324 -3.77 -18.32 20.29
C PHE A 324 -2.99 -19.56 20.72
N VAL A 325 -1.95 -19.47 21.55
CA VAL A 325 -1.05 -20.61 21.83
C VAL A 325 -1.78 -21.87 22.31
N ASP A 326 -2.89 -21.73 23.03
CA ASP A 326 -3.69 -22.87 23.47
C ASP A 326 -4.44 -23.59 22.34
N ARG A 327 -4.73 -22.91 21.24
CA ARG A 327 -5.29 -23.50 20.00
C ARG A 327 -4.22 -24.18 19.14
N TYR A 328 -2.95 -24.10 19.53
CA TYR A 328 -1.79 -24.62 18.79
C TYR A 328 -0.84 -25.45 19.67
N PRO A 329 -1.26 -26.67 20.08
CA PRO A 329 -0.43 -27.60 20.85
C PRO A 329 1.02 -27.78 20.36
N SER A 330 1.25 -27.91 19.05
CA SER A 330 2.61 -28.17 18.55
C SER A 330 3.54 -26.97 18.74
N LEU A 331 3.01 -25.74 18.60
CA LEU A 331 3.77 -24.53 18.90
C LEU A 331 4.04 -24.42 20.40
N LYS A 332 3.03 -24.69 21.23
CA LYS A 332 3.16 -24.67 22.70
C LYS A 332 4.28 -25.60 23.18
N ASP A 333 4.39 -26.79 22.60
CA ASP A 333 5.45 -27.74 22.93
C ASP A 333 6.81 -27.31 22.39
N SER A 334 6.85 -26.69 21.20
CA SER A 334 8.08 -26.11 20.63
C SER A 334 8.63 -24.98 21.53
N ILE A 335 7.77 -24.07 22.01
CA ILE A 335 8.15 -23.00 22.96
C ILE A 335 8.75 -23.58 24.24
N LYS A 336 8.15 -24.64 24.81
CA LYS A 336 8.67 -25.32 26.00
C LYS A 336 10.06 -25.93 25.76
N SER A 337 10.25 -26.53 24.59
CA SER A 337 11.49 -27.24 24.23
C SER A 337 12.68 -26.31 23.98
N CYS A 338 12.44 -25.09 23.47
CA CYS A 338 13.49 -24.13 23.13
C CYS A 338 14.07 -23.36 24.33
N GLY A 339 13.64 -23.64 25.56
CA GLY A 339 14.20 -22.97 26.74
C GLY A 339 13.85 -21.49 26.87
N LEU A 340 12.95 -20.96 26.01
CA LEU A 340 12.21 -19.69 26.20
C LEU A 340 11.44 -19.67 27.54
N THR A 341 11.41 -20.82 28.22
CA THR A 341 10.88 -21.09 29.55
C THR A 341 11.78 -20.67 30.72
N SER A 342 13.03 -20.29 30.47
CA SER A 342 14.02 -20.08 31.55
C SER A 342 14.05 -18.66 32.11
N SER A 343 13.41 -17.70 31.45
CA SER A 343 13.20 -16.33 31.93
C SER A 343 11.73 -16.18 32.32
N ASN A 344 11.49 -15.95 33.61
CA ASN A 344 10.17 -15.93 34.27
C ASN A 344 9.11 -14.96 33.68
N LEU A 345 9.43 -14.16 32.64
CA LEU A 345 8.55 -13.12 32.11
C LEU A 345 7.74 -13.54 30.87
N LEU A 346 8.35 -14.27 29.92
CA LEU A 346 7.62 -14.81 28.77
C LEU A 346 6.61 -15.87 29.20
N ILE A 347 6.96 -16.75 30.15
CA ILE A 347 5.98 -17.65 30.77
C ILE A 347 4.91 -16.84 31.51
N LYS A 348 5.27 -15.87 32.36
CA LYS A 348 4.28 -15.12 33.13
C LYS A 348 3.27 -14.41 32.22
N ARG A 349 3.74 -13.83 31.10
CA ARG A 349 2.88 -13.23 30.08
C ARG A 349 2.08 -14.27 29.27
N LEU A 350 2.66 -15.43 28.94
CA LEU A 350 1.98 -16.54 28.23
C LEU A 350 1.08 -17.41 29.12
N SER A 351 1.12 -17.24 30.45
CA SER A 351 0.39 -18.06 31.44
C SER A 351 -0.66 -17.29 32.26
N GLU A 352 -0.67 -15.96 32.15
CA GLU A 352 -1.77 -15.08 32.58
C GLU A 352 -2.77 -14.95 31.42
#